data_AF-A0A1Q7RDX5-F1
#
_entry.id   AF-A0A1Q7RDX5-F1
#
_cell.length_a   1.000
_cell.length_b   1.000
_cell.length_c   1.000
_cell.angle_alpha   90.00
_cell.angle_beta   90.00
_cell.angle_gamma   90.00
#
_symmetry.space_group_name_H-M   'P 1'
#
loop_
_entity.id
_entity.type
_entity.pdbx_description
1 polymer ?
#
loop_
_entity_poly.entity_id
_entity_poly.type
_entity_poly.pdbx_seq_one_letter_code
_entity_poly.pdbx_strand_id
1 'polypeptide(L)'
;MPVLTALLLGTVPPGETQDLPVIKPAPVVAGNGSFITTFQTGQQLLVPGVDPILLLPAGDRFLLEAEGEFEGDFLHQKNAWDNGRDTRIDYIQLDFIANRHLTVVVGRYLTPFGIFNERLHPPWIKYLQPNPLIYRLSALRNNGVMLRGASWVTSKVSLNYSGYFSALSTAGSFSSKRNAGGRVGLFLPRRRLELGGSVERVLQGQRFSIWGFDTTWQLERVPLDFHGEYARSKQGSGYWVEGAYWLSQLNLWPSLTRKSQAVARIEQFFAPGPGAPVAPIGGGTLPGVKTQRLTWGWNYYLNDALRFSFSYGREFRSLGDRNVWSLGIEYRFQFPAVASRQKTPAVSPGVGRPPRRSPQGDTTGSLARGKPKPEIDPDQAYRANCSRCHAKPRRLPDREMATIMRHMRVRANLTAEEAEAILRYLTR
;
A
#
# COMPACT_ATOMS: atom_id res chain seq x y z
N MET A 1 -24.87 27.17 70.80
CA MET A 1 -24.27 27.41 69.47
C MET A 1 -22.87 26.81 69.46
N PRO A 2 -22.37 26.12 68.40
CA PRO A 2 -22.98 25.75 67.11
C PRO A 2 -23.21 24.21 66.99
N VAL A 3 -24.25 23.70 66.32
CA VAL A 3 -24.59 23.65 64.87
C VAL A 3 -23.89 22.49 64.13
N LEU A 4 -24.71 21.46 63.87
CA LEU A 4 -24.52 20.33 62.96
C LEU A 4 -24.30 20.84 61.52
N THR A 5 -23.33 20.30 60.78
CA THR A 5 -23.20 20.53 59.33
C THR A 5 -23.23 19.19 58.60
N ALA A 6 -24.28 19.00 57.79
CA ALA A 6 -24.45 17.87 56.89
C ALA A 6 -23.58 18.07 55.64
N LEU A 7 -22.78 17.05 55.29
CA LEU A 7 -22.07 16.96 54.01
C LEU A 7 -23.06 16.46 52.94
N LEU A 8 -23.39 17.32 51.98
CA LEU A 8 -24.11 16.96 50.77
C LEU A 8 -23.15 16.24 49.80
N LEU A 9 -23.40 14.95 49.55
CA LEU A 9 -22.82 14.16 48.47
C LEU A 9 -23.38 14.66 47.13
N GLY A 10 -22.60 15.48 46.41
CA GLY A 10 -22.88 15.82 45.02
C GLY A 10 -22.53 14.65 44.09
N THR A 11 -23.54 14.02 43.49
CA THR A 11 -23.37 13.06 42.39
C THR A 11 -22.95 13.79 41.12
N VAL A 12 -21.72 13.55 40.66
CA VAL A 12 -21.24 14.00 39.36
C VAL A 12 -21.94 13.16 38.27
N PRO A 13 -22.60 13.77 37.26
CA PRO A 13 -23.18 13.01 36.17
C PRO A 13 -22.06 12.38 35.32
N PRO A 14 -22.22 11.14 34.84
CA PRO A 14 -21.25 10.55 33.92
C PRO A 14 -21.19 11.42 32.65
N GLY A 15 -19.99 11.95 32.37
CA GLY A 15 -19.72 12.62 31.11
C GLY A 15 -19.99 11.65 29.96
N GLU A 16 -21.00 11.99 29.17
CA GLU A 16 -21.40 11.27 27.97
C GLU A 16 -20.25 11.35 26.95
N THR A 17 -19.34 10.38 27.01
CA THR A 17 -18.52 10.05 25.85
C THR A 17 -19.48 9.46 24.84
N GLN A 18 -19.86 10.24 23.83
CA GLN A 18 -20.60 9.71 22.70
C GLN A 18 -19.71 8.67 22.02
N ASP A 19 -19.85 7.41 22.43
CA ASP A 19 -19.32 6.26 21.73
C ASP A 19 -19.96 6.26 20.34
N LEU A 20 -19.18 6.70 19.35
CA LEU A 20 -19.61 6.69 17.96
C LEU A 20 -20.05 5.27 17.58
N PRO A 21 -21.13 5.12 16.80
CA PRO A 21 -21.64 3.82 16.44
C PRO A 21 -20.55 3.01 15.71
N VAL A 22 -20.30 1.80 16.21
CA VAL A 22 -19.36 0.85 15.58
C VAL A 22 -19.90 0.50 14.19
N ILE A 23 -19.20 0.95 13.15
CA ILE A 23 -19.58 0.67 11.76
C ILE A 23 -19.31 -0.80 11.45
N LYS A 24 -20.37 -1.58 11.26
CA LYS A 24 -20.25 -3.00 10.88
C LYS A 24 -19.76 -3.11 9.43
N PRO A 25 -18.64 -3.79 9.17
CA PRO A 25 -18.08 -3.89 7.83
C PRO A 25 -19.01 -4.67 6.88
N ALA A 26 -18.83 -4.47 5.58
CA ALA A 26 -19.57 -5.18 4.52
C ALA A 26 -18.61 -5.68 3.42
N PRO A 27 -18.93 -6.81 2.75
CA PRO A 27 -18.14 -7.32 1.63
C PRO A 27 -17.89 -6.29 0.51
N VAL A 28 -16.66 -6.23 0.00
CA VAL A 28 -16.24 -5.32 -1.08
C VAL A 28 -15.52 -6.08 -2.17
N VAL A 29 -15.79 -5.73 -3.42
CA VAL A 29 -14.92 -6.03 -4.55
C VAL A 29 -14.22 -4.74 -4.95
N ALA A 30 -12.89 -4.79 -5.01
CA ALA A 30 -12.03 -3.73 -5.52
C ALA A 30 -11.11 -4.30 -6.59
N GLY A 31 -10.26 -3.48 -7.19
CA GLY A 31 -9.27 -3.96 -8.15
C GLY A 31 -8.97 -2.94 -9.22
N ASN A 32 -8.31 -3.42 -10.27
CA ASN A 32 -8.01 -2.61 -11.43
C ASN A 32 -8.08 -3.41 -12.73
N GLY A 33 -8.30 -2.71 -13.83
CA GLY A 33 -8.08 -3.21 -15.18
C GLY A 33 -7.04 -2.33 -15.87
N SER A 34 -6.15 -2.93 -16.65
CA SER A 34 -5.12 -2.19 -17.36
C SER A 34 -4.93 -2.69 -18.78
N PHE A 35 -4.49 -1.80 -19.66
CA PHE A 35 -3.96 -2.16 -20.97
C PHE A 35 -2.62 -1.47 -21.13
N ILE A 36 -1.54 -2.24 -21.02
CA ILE A 36 -0.17 -1.72 -21.10
C ILE A 36 0.47 -2.24 -22.37
N THR A 37 0.99 -1.34 -23.19
CA THR A 37 1.82 -1.70 -24.33
C THR A 37 3.26 -1.29 -24.06
N THR A 38 4.18 -2.24 -24.10
CA THR A 38 5.63 -1.98 -24.00
C THR A 38 6.29 -2.28 -25.32
N PHE A 39 7.16 -1.40 -25.77
CA PHE A 39 7.95 -1.62 -26.98
C PHE A 39 9.43 -1.65 -26.62
N GLN A 40 10.13 -2.57 -27.26
CA GLN A 40 11.58 -2.71 -27.24
C GLN A 40 12.07 -2.87 -28.68
N THR A 41 13.38 -2.82 -28.90
CA THR A 41 13.94 -2.98 -30.25
C THR A 41 13.45 -4.30 -30.90
N GLY A 42 12.64 -4.18 -31.96
CA GLY A 42 12.09 -5.32 -32.70
C GLY A 42 11.01 -6.13 -31.97
N GLN A 43 10.49 -5.64 -30.85
CA GLN A 43 9.47 -6.30 -30.04
C GLN A 43 8.39 -5.32 -29.58
N GLN A 44 7.14 -5.76 -29.62
CA GLN A 44 6.00 -5.06 -29.03
C GLN A 44 5.22 -6.05 -28.18
N LEU A 45 5.00 -5.72 -26.90
CA LEU A 45 4.24 -6.54 -25.96
C LEU A 45 2.98 -5.79 -25.53
N LEU A 46 1.81 -6.39 -25.71
CA LEU A 46 0.53 -5.84 -25.29
C LEU A 46 0.01 -6.71 -24.15
N VAL A 47 -0.29 -6.07 -23.02
CA VAL A 47 -0.73 -6.71 -21.79
C VAL A 47 -2.08 -6.12 -21.36
N PRO A 48 -3.21 -6.64 -21.86
CA PRO A 48 -4.50 -6.46 -21.21
C PRO A 48 -4.52 -7.27 -19.90
N GLY A 49 -4.96 -6.64 -18.82
CA GLY A 49 -4.98 -7.23 -17.48
C GLY A 49 -6.20 -6.82 -16.67
N VAL A 50 -6.61 -7.67 -15.74
CA VAL A 50 -7.58 -7.35 -14.68
C VAL A 50 -7.19 -8.04 -13.38
N ASP A 51 -7.16 -7.27 -12.29
CA ASP A 51 -6.74 -7.74 -10.97
C ASP A 51 -7.86 -7.49 -9.95
N PRO A 52 -8.85 -8.39 -9.84
CA PRO A 52 -9.91 -8.26 -8.86
C PRO A 52 -9.43 -8.65 -7.46
N ILE A 53 -9.81 -7.82 -6.48
CA ILE A 53 -9.61 -8.02 -5.05
C ILE A 53 -10.96 -8.22 -4.37
N LEU A 54 -11.14 -9.36 -3.72
CA LEU A 54 -12.31 -9.68 -2.90
C LEU A 54 -11.97 -9.51 -1.41
N LEU A 55 -12.76 -8.70 -0.71
CA LEU A 55 -12.62 -8.43 0.72
C LEU A 55 -13.88 -8.88 1.46
N LEU A 56 -13.76 -9.92 2.27
CA LEU A 56 -14.85 -10.54 3.01
C LEU A 56 -14.62 -10.39 4.53
N PRO A 57 -15.22 -9.38 5.18
CA PRO A 57 -15.12 -9.23 6.62
C PRO A 57 -15.98 -10.28 7.34
N ALA A 58 -15.47 -10.84 8.43
CA ALA A 58 -16.22 -11.73 9.31
C ALA A 58 -16.11 -11.25 10.77
N GLY A 59 -17.24 -10.76 11.30
CA GLY A 59 -17.29 -10.11 12.62
C GLY A 59 -16.34 -8.91 12.71
N ASP A 60 -15.76 -8.69 13.90
CA ASP A 60 -14.94 -7.50 14.17
C ASP A 60 -13.44 -7.70 14.02
N ARG A 61 -12.99 -8.96 13.92
CA ARG A 61 -11.57 -9.31 14.01
C ARG A 61 -11.03 -10.06 12.79
N PHE A 62 -11.88 -10.52 11.88
CA PHE A 62 -11.44 -11.29 10.72
C PHE A 62 -11.71 -10.57 9.41
N LEU A 63 -10.79 -10.72 8.48
CA LEU A 63 -10.92 -10.31 7.08
C LEU A 63 -10.30 -11.42 6.21
N LEU A 64 -11.08 -11.98 5.30
CA LEU A 64 -10.57 -12.82 4.22
C LEU A 64 -10.33 -11.91 3.02
N GLU A 65 -9.10 -11.91 2.50
CA GLU A 65 -8.69 -11.16 1.31
C GLU A 65 -8.24 -12.13 0.23
N ALA A 66 -8.64 -11.87 -1.02
CA ALA A 66 -8.14 -12.60 -2.17
C ALA A 66 -7.91 -11.66 -3.35
N GLU A 67 -6.77 -11.78 -4.02
CA GLU A 67 -6.46 -11.09 -5.28
C GLU A 67 -6.12 -12.11 -6.36
N GLY A 68 -6.82 -12.02 -7.47
CA GLY A 68 -6.44 -12.67 -8.72
C GLY A 68 -5.76 -11.66 -9.64
N GLU A 69 -4.88 -12.14 -10.51
CA GLU A 69 -4.30 -11.36 -11.60
C GLU A 69 -4.47 -12.18 -12.87
N PHE A 70 -5.10 -11.57 -13.87
CA PHE A 70 -5.47 -12.19 -15.14
C PHE A 70 -4.96 -11.33 -16.27
N GLU A 71 -3.83 -11.72 -16.86
CA GLU A 71 -3.16 -10.98 -17.92
C GLU A 71 -3.09 -11.81 -19.21
N GLY A 72 -3.26 -11.15 -20.35
CA GLY A 72 -2.89 -11.68 -21.66
C GLY A 72 -1.51 -11.16 -22.07
N ASP A 73 -0.68 -12.00 -22.67
CA ASP A 73 0.64 -11.59 -23.17
C ASP A 73 0.65 -11.73 -24.70
N PHE A 74 0.54 -10.61 -25.41
CA PHE A 74 0.58 -10.61 -26.88
C PHE A 74 1.91 -10.01 -27.34
N LEU A 75 2.87 -10.88 -27.65
CA LEU A 75 4.20 -10.50 -28.09
C LEU A 75 4.26 -10.50 -29.61
N HIS A 76 4.46 -9.33 -30.21
CA HIS A 76 4.85 -9.22 -31.61
C HIS A 76 6.37 -9.19 -31.73
N GLN A 77 6.94 -10.15 -32.45
CA GLN A 77 8.37 -10.21 -32.76
C GLN A 77 8.60 -10.90 -34.10
N LYS A 78 9.60 -10.46 -34.87
CA LYS A 78 9.98 -11.06 -36.18
C LYS A 78 8.77 -11.22 -37.13
N ASN A 79 7.89 -10.21 -37.16
CA ASN A 79 6.65 -10.18 -37.96
C ASN A 79 5.63 -11.28 -37.61
N ALA A 80 5.71 -11.87 -36.41
CA ALA A 80 4.77 -12.87 -35.92
C ALA A 80 4.20 -12.46 -34.57
N TRP A 81 2.98 -12.91 -34.28
CA TRP A 81 2.34 -12.76 -32.98
C TRP A 81 2.45 -14.08 -32.21
N ASP A 82 2.94 -13.98 -30.98
CA ASP A 82 2.86 -15.02 -29.96
C ASP A 82 1.85 -14.57 -28.90
N ASN A 83 1.03 -15.51 -28.42
CA ASN A 83 -0.08 -15.25 -27.51
C ASN A 83 -0.01 -16.17 -26.29
N GLY A 84 0.28 -15.56 -25.14
CA GLY A 84 0.28 -16.17 -23.83
C GLY A 84 -0.85 -15.66 -22.94
N ARG A 85 -1.01 -16.33 -21.80
CA ARG A 85 -1.87 -15.90 -20.71
C ARG A 85 -1.15 -16.16 -19.40
N ASP A 86 -1.04 -15.15 -18.55
CA ASP A 86 -0.64 -15.31 -17.14
C ASP A 86 -1.91 -15.21 -16.29
N THR A 87 -2.16 -16.22 -15.47
CA THR A 87 -3.29 -16.22 -14.54
C THR A 87 -2.82 -16.76 -13.21
N ARG A 88 -2.97 -15.95 -12.17
CA ARG A 88 -2.46 -16.29 -10.85
C ARG A 88 -3.36 -15.78 -9.74
N ILE A 89 -3.11 -16.31 -8.54
CA ILE A 89 -3.66 -15.81 -7.28
C ILE A 89 -2.52 -15.15 -6.53
N ASP A 90 -2.52 -13.83 -6.44
CA ASP A 90 -1.43 -13.10 -5.81
C ASP A 90 -1.42 -13.29 -4.31
N TYR A 91 -2.57 -13.11 -3.68
CA TYR A 91 -2.80 -13.55 -2.31
C TYR A 91 -4.19 -14.14 -2.12
N ILE A 92 -4.28 -15.04 -1.16
CA ILE A 92 -5.53 -15.46 -0.54
C ILE A 92 -5.21 -15.75 0.92
N GLN A 93 -5.67 -14.88 1.80
CA GLN A 93 -5.23 -14.83 3.18
C GLN A 93 -6.37 -14.54 4.14
N LEU A 94 -6.27 -15.12 5.33
CA LEU A 94 -7.10 -14.78 6.47
C LEU A 94 -6.30 -13.90 7.43
N ASP A 95 -6.82 -12.70 7.66
CA ASP A 95 -6.25 -11.72 8.57
C ASP A 95 -7.05 -11.72 9.87
N PHE A 96 -6.41 -12.16 10.95
CA PHE A 96 -6.93 -12.12 12.30
C PHE A 96 -6.31 -10.96 13.08
N ILE A 97 -7.11 -9.92 13.33
CA ILE A 97 -6.76 -8.78 14.16
C ILE A 97 -6.81 -9.21 15.62
N ALA A 98 -5.69 -9.71 16.12
CA ALA A 98 -5.56 -10.21 17.49
C ALA A 98 -5.70 -9.08 18.51
N ASN A 99 -5.10 -7.92 18.24
CA ASN A 99 -5.25 -6.70 19.05
C ASN A 99 -4.90 -5.42 18.24
N ARG A 100 -4.76 -4.28 18.93
CA ARG A 100 -4.42 -2.98 18.30
C ARG A 100 -3.06 -2.98 17.59
N HIS A 101 -2.13 -3.80 18.05
CA HIS A 101 -0.75 -3.82 17.59
C HIS A 101 -0.39 -5.06 16.77
N LEU A 102 -1.20 -6.13 16.81
CA LEU A 102 -0.89 -7.41 16.16
C LEU A 102 -2.04 -7.91 15.29
N THR A 103 -1.69 -8.24 14.05
CA THR A 103 -2.49 -9.02 13.11
C THR A 103 -1.72 -10.30 12.76
N VAL A 104 -2.41 -11.43 12.82
CA VAL A 104 -1.92 -12.73 12.35
C VAL A 104 -2.50 -12.98 10.96
N VAL A 105 -1.65 -13.21 9.98
CA VAL A 105 -2.01 -13.49 8.58
C VAL A 105 -1.68 -14.94 8.29
N VAL A 106 -2.64 -15.69 7.76
CA VAL A 106 -2.44 -17.10 7.36
C VAL A 106 -2.91 -17.30 5.94
N GLY A 107 -2.12 -18.00 5.13
CA GLY A 107 -2.46 -18.33 3.74
C GLY A 107 -1.37 -17.92 2.77
N ARG A 108 -1.76 -17.54 1.55
CA ARG A 108 -0.86 -16.97 0.55
C ARG A 108 -0.89 -15.46 0.66
N TYR A 109 0.28 -14.85 0.80
CA TYR A 109 0.42 -13.41 1.01
C TYR A 109 1.55 -12.83 0.15
N LEU A 110 1.51 -11.52 -0.06
CA LEU A 110 2.63 -10.78 -0.63
C LEU A 110 3.77 -10.73 0.38
N THR A 111 4.99 -11.04 -0.06
CA THR A 111 6.16 -11.02 0.82
C THR A 111 6.47 -9.59 1.25
N PRO A 112 6.62 -9.34 2.57
CA PRO A 112 6.95 -8.04 3.09
C PRO A 112 8.46 -7.77 2.97
N PHE A 113 8.91 -7.54 1.75
CA PHE A 113 10.29 -7.16 1.44
C PHE A 113 10.28 -5.90 0.59
N GLY A 114 10.79 -4.81 1.15
CA GLY A 114 10.66 -3.48 0.54
C GLY A 114 9.22 -2.93 0.63
N ILE A 115 8.98 -1.86 -0.12
CA ILE A 115 7.69 -1.18 -0.27
C ILE A 115 7.02 -1.50 -1.61
N PHE A 116 7.81 -1.77 -2.65
CA PHE A 116 7.31 -1.87 -4.02
C PHE A 116 6.36 -3.05 -4.14
N ASN A 117 6.81 -4.23 -3.71
CA ASN A 117 6.06 -5.47 -3.83
C ASN A 117 4.74 -5.44 -3.03
N GLU A 118 4.71 -4.94 -1.81
CA GLU A 118 3.46 -4.94 -1.02
C GLU A 118 2.52 -3.76 -1.35
N ARG A 119 3.06 -2.61 -1.79
CA ARG A 119 2.29 -1.34 -1.79
C ARG A 119 2.22 -0.61 -3.12
N LEU A 120 3.17 -0.83 -4.03
CA LEU A 120 3.29 -0.03 -5.27
C LEU A 120 3.13 -0.84 -6.56
N HIS A 121 3.31 -2.15 -6.53
CA HIS A 121 3.29 -2.99 -7.73
C HIS A 121 2.00 -2.91 -8.58
N PRO A 122 0.78 -2.65 -8.03
CA PRO A 122 -0.43 -2.67 -8.85
C PRO A 122 -0.35 -1.62 -9.96
N PRO A 123 -0.75 -1.93 -11.21
CA PRO A 123 -0.62 -1.05 -12.36
C PRO A 123 -1.15 0.36 -12.14
N TRP A 124 -2.33 0.48 -11.55
CA TRP A 124 -2.97 1.77 -11.26
C TRP A 124 -2.29 2.60 -10.16
N ILE A 125 -1.38 2.00 -9.36
CA ILE A 125 -0.64 2.64 -8.27
C ILE A 125 0.75 3.08 -8.73
N LYS A 126 1.54 2.17 -9.33
CA LYS A 126 2.93 2.49 -9.74
C LYS A 126 2.98 3.70 -10.66
N TYR A 127 4.01 4.53 -10.51
CA TYR A 127 4.18 5.73 -11.33
C TYR A 127 4.72 5.44 -12.73
N LEU A 128 5.54 4.39 -12.88
CA LEU A 128 6.09 3.92 -14.16
C LEU A 128 5.67 2.47 -14.41
N GLN A 129 5.24 2.15 -15.63
CA GLN A 129 4.80 0.79 -15.97
C GLN A 129 5.91 -0.27 -15.89
N PRO A 130 7.15 -0.02 -16.33
CA PRO A 130 8.23 -0.98 -16.13
C PRO A 130 8.51 -1.19 -14.64
N ASN A 131 8.54 -2.45 -14.19
CA ASN A 131 8.94 -2.78 -12.82
C ASN A 131 10.44 -2.48 -12.60
N PRO A 132 10.87 -2.13 -11.36
CA PRO A 132 12.28 -1.94 -11.04
C PRO A 132 13.14 -3.16 -11.36
N LEU A 133 14.41 -2.94 -11.75
CA LEU A 133 15.35 -4.03 -12.11
C LEU A 133 15.57 -5.03 -10.98
N ILE A 134 15.43 -4.61 -9.72
CA ILE A 134 15.59 -5.46 -8.54
C ILE A 134 14.31 -6.22 -8.14
N TYR A 135 13.17 -5.99 -8.81
CA TYR A 135 11.86 -6.47 -8.37
C TYR A 135 11.81 -7.98 -8.12
N ARG A 136 12.52 -8.78 -8.93
CA ARG A 136 12.53 -10.25 -8.82
C ARG A 136 13.60 -10.80 -7.86
N LEU A 137 14.30 -9.94 -7.11
CA LEU A 137 15.41 -10.38 -6.24
C LEU A 137 14.90 -11.15 -5.00
N SER A 138 13.78 -10.72 -4.42
CA SER A 138 13.08 -11.38 -3.30
C SER A 138 11.91 -12.21 -3.77
N ALA A 139 11.43 -13.13 -2.91
CA ALA A 139 10.15 -13.78 -3.17
C ALA A 139 9.06 -12.72 -3.25
N LEU A 140 8.21 -12.75 -4.27
CA LEU A 140 7.09 -11.80 -4.36
C LEU A 140 5.93 -12.23 -3.48
N ARG A 141 5.73 -13.55 -3.39
CA ARG A 141 4.62 -14.18 -2.69
C ARG A 141 5.10 -15.42 -1.96
N ASN A 142 4.46 -15.73 -0.85
CA ASN A 142 4.78 -16.85 0.01
C ASN A 142 3.51 -17.46 0.59
N ASN A 143 3.60 -18.71 1.08
CA ASN A 143 2.49 -19.41 1.70
C ASN A 143 2.87 -19.78 3.13
N GLY A 144 2.13 -19.34 4.13
CA GLY A 144 2.43 -19.71 5.51
C GLY A 144 1.77 -18.77 6.50
N VAL A 145 2.56 -18.31 7.47
CA VAL A 145 2.09 -17.44 8.55
C VAL A 145 2.95 -16.19 8.59
N MET A 146 2.29 -15.04 8.73
CA MET A 146 2.92 -13.76 8.97
C MET A 146 2.30 -13.11 10.21
N LEU A 147 3.16 -12.52 11.05
CA LEU A 147 2.77 -11.62 12.12
C LEU A 147 3.12 -10.21 11.66
N ARG A 148 2.18 -9.27 11.77
CA ARG A 148 2.45 -7.87 11.44
C ARG A 148 1.71 -6.91 12.33
N GLY A 149 2.18 -5.67 12.38
CA GLY A 149 1.71 -4.69 13.31
C GLY A 149 2.29 -3.31 13.11
N ALA A 150 1.71 -2.34 13.82
CA ALA A 150 2.27 -1.02 13.96
C ALA A 150 1.96 -0.45 15.34
N SER A 151 2.84 0.41 15.85
CA SER A 151 2.68 1.04 17.17
C SER A 151 3.41 2.38 17.23
N TRP A 152 2.86 3.32 17.99
CA TRP A 152 3.55 4.58 18.29
C TRP A 152 4.70 4.34 19.27
N VAL A 153 5.93 4.68 18.86
CA VAL A 153 7.11 4.60 19.76
C VAL A 153 7.29 5.92 20.49
N THR A 154 6.97 7.03 19.83
CA THR A 154 6.90 8.37 20.40
C THR A 154 5.63 9.08 19.90
N SER A 155 5.34 10.29 20.37
CA SER A 155 4.24 11.10 19.83
C SER A 155 4.46 11.59 18.38
N LYS A 156 5.63 11.33 17.78
CA LYS A 156 6.01 11.81 16.44
C LYS A 156 6.46 10.69 15.50
N VAL A 157 6.67 9.48 16.01
CA VAL A 157 7.26 8.35 15.28
C VAL A 157 6.45 7.10 15.58
N SER A 158 5.98 6.45 14.52
CA SER A 158 5.41 5.10 14.59
C SER A 158 6.39 4.08 14.02
N LEU A 159 6.35 2.87 14.58
CA LEU A 159 7.08 1.70 14.13
C LEU A 159 6.08 0.77 13.46
N ASN A 160 6.37 0.31 12.26
CA ASN A 160 5.69 -0.81 11.64
C ASN A 160 6.63 -2.01 11.54
N TYR A 161 6.06 -3.21 11.63
CA TYR A 161 6.83 -4.45 11.61
C TYR A 161 6.02 -5.59 11.01
N SER A 162 6.73 -6.48 10.34
CA SER A 162 6.22 -7.76 9.86
C SER A 162 7.31 -8.82 9.94
N GLY A 163 6.92 -10.03 10.32
CA GLY A 163 7.77 -11.22 10.33
C GLY A 163 6.99 -12.40 9.81
N TYR A 164 7.61 -13.25 9.00
CA TYR A 164 6.92 -14.35 8.35
C TYR A 164 7.76 -15.61 8.25
N PHE A 165 7.06 -16.73 8.10
CA PHE A 165 7.59 -18.01 7.69
C PHE A 165 6.74 -18.58 6.57
N SER A 166 7.38 -19.01 5.48
CA SER A 166 6.74 -19.67 4.35
C SER A 166 7.07 -21.16 4.34
N ALA A 167 6.05 -21.96 4.09
CA ALA A 167 6.19 -23.38 3.78
C ALA A 167 6.53 -23.58 2.29
N LEU A 168 7.18 -24.70 1.99
CA LEU A 168 7.35 -25.16 0.61
C LEU A 168 6.00 -25.64 0.06
N SER A 169 5.66 -25.16 -1.14
CA SER A 169 4.54 -25.68 -1.92
C SER A 169 4.97 -25.79 -3.38
N THR A 170 4.62 -26.91 -4.00
CA THR A 170 4.82 -27.16 -5.43
C THR A 170 3.51 -27.15 -6.22
N ALA A 171 2.40 -26.81 -5.56
CA ALA A 171 1.07 -26.81 -6.17
C ALA A 171 0.87 -25.58 -7.05
N GLY A 172 0.98 -25.72 -8.37
CA GLY A 172 0.55 -24.75 -9.40
C GLY A 172 0.65 -23.26 -9.01
N SER A 173 -0.49 -22.56 -9.06
CA SER A 173 -0.63 -21.13 -8.71
C SER A 173 -0.27 -20.77 -7.26
N PHE A 174 -0.12 -21.79 -6.40
CA PHE A 174 0.29 -21.71 -5.00
C PHE A 174 1.72 -22.19 -4.78
N SER A 175 2.60 -22.13 -5.78
CA SER A 175 4.01 -22.45 -5.54
C SER A 175 4.65 -21.45 -4.55
N SER A 176 5.52 -21.96 -3.68
CA SER A 176 6.30 -21.17 -2.72
C SER A 176 7.56 -21.93 -2.30
N LYS A 177 8.60 -21.20 -1.88
CA LYS A 177 9.80 -21.77 -1.28
C LYS A 177 9.72 -21.67 0.23
N ARG A 178 10.40 -22.60 0.94
CA ARG A 178 10.64 -22.44 2.37
C ARG A 178 11.61 -21.28 2.61
N ASN A 179 11.10 -20.18 3.10
CA ASN A 179 11.85 -18.99 3.49
C ASN A 179 11.28 -18.40 4.79
N ALA A 180 12.06 -17.54 5.42
CA ALA A 180 11.63 -16.75 6.56
C ALA A 180 12.22 -15.35 6.43
N GLY A 181 11.54 -14.35 6.95
CA GLY A 181 11.98 -12.98 6.80
C GLY A 181 11.08 -11.99 7.50
N GLY A 182 11.31 -10.72 7.23
CA GLY A 182 10.51 -9.66 7.78
C GLY A 182 10.99 -8.29 7.35
N ARG A 183 10.18 -7.29 7.69
CA ARG A 183 10.47 -5.89 7.48
C ARG A 183 10.17 -5.11 8.75
N VAL A 184 11.00 -4.12 9.04
CA VAL A 184 10.76 -3.12 10.08
C VAL A 184 10.87 -1.74 9.46
N GLY A 185 9.94 -0.85 9.78
CA GLY A 185 9.93 0.52 9.28
C GLY A 185 9.66 1.55 10.37
N LEU A 186 10.35 2.68 10.30
CA LEU A 186 10.09 3.86 11.09
C LEU A 186 9.38 4.89 10.23
N PHE A 187 8.21 5.34 10.68
CA PHE A 187 7.40 6.33 10.01
C PHE A 187 7.30 7.60 10.84
N LEU A 188 7.55 8.74 10.19
CA LEU A 188 7.45 10.07 10.74
C LEU A 188 6.28 10.79 10.05
N PRO A 189 5.04 10.68 10.54
CA PRO A 189 3.85 11.16 9.82
C PRO A 189 3.90 12.66 9.49
N ARG A 190 4.40 13.47 10.43
CA ARG A 190 4.58 14.93 10.26
C ARG A 190 5.68 15.33 9.27
N ARG A 191 6.51 14.38 8.85
CA ARG A 191 7.52 14.60 7.79
C ARG A 191 7.19 13.80 6.54
N ARG A 192 6.09 13.02 6.58
CA ARG A 192 5.66 12.06 5.55
C ARG A 192 6.82 11.22 5.03
N LEU A 193 7.65 10.74 5.96
CA LEU A 193 8.88 10.00 5.69
C LEU A 193 8.79 8.62 6.36
N GLU A 194 8.94 7.56 5.58
CA GLU A 194 9.13 6.20 6.07
C GLU A 194 10.51 5.70 5.63
N LEU A 195 11.23 5.08 6.55
CA LEU A 195 12.47 4.36 6.29
C LEU A 195 12.29 2.91 6.73
N GLY A 196 12.63 1.95 5.89
CA GLY A 196 12.45 0.53 6.13
C GLY A 196 13.70 -0.31 5.91
N GLY A 197 13.81 -1.40 6.65
CA GLY A 197 14.81 -2.44 6.46
C GLY A 197 14.12 -3.80 6.36
N SER A 198 14.55 -4.61 5.39
CA SER A 198 13.97 -5.93 5.11
C SER A 198 15.04 -7.01 5.05
N VAL A 199 14.69 -8.21 5.51
CA VAL A 199 15.53 -9.40 5.35
C VAL A 199 14.69 -10.59 4.91
N GLU A 200 15.21 -11.38 3.98
CA GLU A 200 14.64 -12.67 3.60
C GLU A 200 15.76 -13.73 3.63
N ARG A 201 15.47 -14.89 4.21
CA ARG A 201 16.36 -16.05 4.26
C ARG A 201 15.70 -17.22 3.55
N VAL A 202 16.35 -17.75 2.52
CA VAL A 202 15.96 -19.02 1.91
C VAL A 202 16.49 -20.19 2.74
N LEU A 203 15.59 -21.09 3.10
CA LEU A 203 15.83 -22.19 4.05
C LEU A 203 15.93 -23.56 3.36
N GLN A 204 15.94 -23.60 2.03
CA GLN A 204 16.01 -24.81 1.21
C GLN A 204 16.95 -24.64 0.01
N GLY A 205 17.39 -25.76 -0.59
CA GLY A 205 18.35 -25.74 -1.69
C GLY A 205 19.63 -24.98 -1.31
N GLN A 206 20.12 -24.14 -2.22
CA GLN A 206 21.19 -23.19 -1.88
C GLN A 206 20.63 -22.11 -0.93
N ARG A 207 21.05 -22.18 0.34
CA ARG A 207 20.63 -21.24 1.38
C ARG A 207 21.41 -19.94 1.28
N PHE A 208 20.70 -18.81 1.29
CA PHE A 208 21.29 -17.47 1.36
C PHE A 208 20.28 -16.46 1.89
N SER A 209 20.77 -15.27 2.20
CA SER A 209 19.97 -14.14 2.62
C SER A 209 19.92 -13.06 1.55
N ILE A 210 18.81 -12.32 1.57
CA ILE A 210 18.61 -11.07 0.84
C ILE A 210 18.41 -10.00 1.91
N TRP A 211 19.09 -8.88 1.74
CA TRP A 211 18.96 -7.70 2.59
C TRP A 211 18.44 -6.53 1.77
N GLY A 212 17.53 -5.77 2.33
CA GLY A 212 16.89 -4.64 1.67
C GLY A 212 16.78 -3.42 2.56
N PHE A 213 16.81 -2.25 1.93
CA PHE A 213 16.49 -0.97 2.53
C PHE A 213 15.51 -0.24 1.62
N ASP A 214 14.56 0.47 2.20
CA ASP A 214 13.52 1.19 1.46
C ASP A 214 13.20 2.55 2.08
N THR A 215 12.71 3.47 1.25
CA THR A 215 12.32 4.81 1.67
C THR A 215 11.08 5.28 0.91
N THR A 216 10.17 5.96 1.62
CA THR A 216 9.11 6.76 1.02
C THR A 216 9.12 8.16 1.62
N TRP A 217 9.11 9.20 0.80
CA TRP A 217 9.09 10.58 1.27
C TRP A 217 8.20 11.46 0.41
N GLN A 218 7.14 12.03 1.00
CA GLN A 218 6.33 13.05 0.36
C GLN A 218 6.71 14.43 0.87
N LEU A 219 7.23 15.30 0.00
CA LEU A 219 7.59 16.65 0.40
C LEU A 219 6.33 17.48 0.71
N GLU A 220 6.33 18.21 1.83
CA GLU A 220 5.14 18.95 2.24
C GLU A 220 4.93 20.26 1.46
N ARG A 221 6.02 20.88 1.03
CA ARG A 221 6.03 22.20 0.37
C ARG A 221 6.10 22.13 -1.14
N VAL A 222 6.63 21.03 -1.65
CA VAL A 222 6.81 20.75 -3.07
C VAL A 222 6.00 19.49 -3.36
N PRO A 223 5.14 19.47 -4.39
CA PRO A 223 4.28 18.33 -4.68
C PRO A 223 5.08 17.23 -5.38
N LEU A 224 6.08 16.73 -4.67
CA LEU A 224 7.09 15.79 -5.13
C LEU A 224 7.15 14.63 -4.14
N ASP A 225 6.89 13.44 -4.69
CA ASP A 225 7.00 12.17 -3.98
C ASP A 225 8.31 11.48 -4.39
N PHE A 226 8.99 10.90 -3.41
CA PHE A 226 10.19 10.09 -3.59
C PHE A 226 9.97 8.68 -3.05
N HIS A 227 10.32 7.70 -3.87
CA HIS A 227 10.41 6.30 -3.47
C HIS A 227 11.79 5.75 -3.83
N GLY A 228 12.28 4.81 -3.04
CA GLY A 228 13.49 4.11 -3.41
C GLY A 228 13.70 2.85 -2.61
N GLU A 229 14.43 1.92 -3.22
CA GLU A 229 14.87 0.69 -2.55
C GLU A 229 16.27 0.32 -3.00
N TYR A 230 16.98 -0.33 -2.09
CA TYR A 230 18.21 -1.06 -2.35
C TYR A 230 18.02 -2.49 -1.89
N ALA A 231 18.56 -3.46 -2.64
CA ALA A 231 18.58 -4.84 -2.21
C ALA A 231 19.86 -5.56 -2.65
N ARG A 232 20.31 -6.54 -1.86
CA ARG A 232 21.51 -7.34 -2.12
C ARG A 232 21.34 -8.79 -1.70
N SER A 233 21.81 -9.70 -2.54
CA SER A 233 21.88 -11.14 -2.26
C SER A 233 23.03 -11.80 -3.03
N LYS A 234 23.12 -13.14 -2.96
CA LYS A 234 24.03 -13.91 -3.83
C LYS A 234 23.65 -13.85 -5.32
N GLN A 235 22.42 -13.43 -5.64
CA GLN A 235 21.89 -13.33 -7.00
C GLN A 235 22.15 -11.96 -7.64
N GLY A 236 22.85 -11.07 -6.94
CA GLY A 236 23.16 -9.73 -7.38
C GLY A 236 22.74 -8.68 -6.36
N SER A 237 22.91 -7.42 -6.74
CA SER A 237 22.46 -6.29 -5.93
C SER A 237 22.03 -5.15 -6.81
N GLY A 238 21.26 -4.23 -6.29
CA GLY A 238 20.87 -3.05 -7.05
C GLY A 238 20.05 -2.08 -6.23
N TYR A 239 19.71 -0.98 -6.87
CA TYR A 239 18.83 0.03 -6.31
C TYR A 239 17.95 0.64 -7.39
N TRP A 240 16.89 1.30 -6.94
CA TRP A 240 16.14 2.26 -7.72
C TRP A 240 15.74 3.45 -6.86
N VAL A 241 15.66 4.62 -7.49
CA VAL A 241 15.14 5.86 -6.91
C VAL A 241 14.19 6.48 -7.93
N GLU A 242 12.95 6.72 -7.52
CA GLU A 242 11.88 7.27 -8.34
C GLU A 242 11.37 8.56 -7.70
N GLY A 243 11.20 9.59 -8.52
CA GLY A 243 10.58 10.86 -8.15
C GLY A 243 9.34 11.11 -9.01
N ALA A 244 8.27 11.58 -8.40
CA ALA A 244 7.02 11.92 -9.08
C ALA A 244 6.54 13.32 -8.68
N TYR A 245 6.49 14.23 -9.64
CA TYR A 245 6.14 15.64 -9.44
C TYR A 245 4.79 15.96 -10.05
N TRP A 246 3.85 16.46 -9.24
CA TRP A 246 2.59 16.99 -9.76
C TRP A 246 2.77 18.39 -10.33
N LEU A 247 2.33 18.56 -11.58
CA LEU A 247 2.48 19.81 -12.32
C LEU A 247 1.41 20.85 -11.95
N SER A 248 0.57 20.58 -10.95
CA SER A 248 -0.57 21.41 -10.54
C SER A 248 -0.18 22.82 -10.06
N GLN A 249 1.09 23.05 -9.72
CA GLN A 249 1.64 24.37 -9.37
C GLN A 249 2.04 25.21 -10.59
N LEU A 250 2.17 24.60 -11.78
CA LEU A 250 2.49 25.33 -13.00
C LEU A 250 1.22 25.98 -13.54
N ASN A 251 1.23 27.30 -13.72
CA ASN A 251 0.10 28.03 -14.30
C ASN A 251 0.03 27.95 -15.84
N LEU A 252 0.84 27.08 -16.44
CA LEU A 252 0.79 26.78 -17.87
C LEU A 252 -0.38 25.82 -18.12
N TRP A 253 -1.34 26.20 -18.95
CA TRP A 253 -2.48 25.37 -19.38
C TRP A 253 -3.17 24.58 -18.23
N PRO A 254 -3.88 25.28 -17.31
CA PRO A 254 -4.33 24.70 -16.04
C PRO A 254 -5.18 23.42 -16.13
N SER A 255 -5.93 23.24 -17.22
CA SER A 255 -6.74 22.04 -17.47
C SER A 255 -5.89 20.77 -17.62
N LEU A 256 -4.69 20.90 -18.19
CA LEU A 256 -3.73 19.82 -18.40
C LEU A 256 -2.84 19.61 -17.17
N THR A 257 -2.20 20.68 -16.69
CA THR A 257 -1.17 20.61 -15.65
C THR A 257 -1.70 20.17 -14.29
N ARG A 258 -2.95 20.50 -13.93
CA ARG A 258 -3.59 20.02 -12.69
C ARG A 258 -3.82 18.51 -12.66
N LYS A 259 -3.85 17.87 -13.83
CA LYS A 259 -4.10 16.42 -14.00
C LYS A 259 -2.85 15.65 -14.39
N SER A 260 -1.70 16.31 -14.42
CA SER A 260 -0.47 15.75 -14.96
C SER A 260 0.59 15.57 -13.88
N GLN A 261 1.28 14.44 -13.94
CA GLN A 261 2.38 14.08 -13.06
C GLN A 261 3.58 13.66 -13.91
N ALA A 262 4.70 14.35 -13.75
CA ALA A 262 5.96 13.99 -14.38
C ALA A 262 6.74 13.06 -13.44
N VAL A 263 7.35 12.02 -14.00
CA VAL A 263 8.00 10.96 -13.22
C VAL A 263 9.37 10.66 -13.80
N ALA A 264 10.35 10.40 -12.94
CA ALA A 264 11.66 9.91 -13.35
C ALA A 264 12.13 8.81 -12.40
N ARG A 265 12.79 7.78 -12.94
CA ARG A 265 13.45 6.72 -12.16
C ARG A 265 14.85 6.45 -12.67
N ILE A 266 15.79 6.43 -11.74
CA ILE A 266 17.15 5.92 -11.94
C ILE A 266 17.28 4.57 -11.24
N GLU A 267 17.92 3.61 -11.89
CA GLU A 267 18.11 2.28 -11.32
C GLU A 267 19.35 1.58 -11.87
N GLN A 268 19.94 0.73 -11.05
CA GLN A 268 21.15 -0.02 -11.37
C GLN A 268 21.01 -1.43 -10.80
N PHE A 269 21.30 -2.43 -11.62
CA PHE A 269 21.49 -3.81 -11.21
C PHE A 269 22.92 -4.25 -11.49
N PHE A 270 23.55 -4.80 -10.46
CA PHE A 270 24.84 -5.47 -10.51
C PHE A 270 24.58 -6.97 -10.56
N ALA A 271 24.79 -7.54 -11.74
CA ALA A 271 24.66 -8.98 -11.95
C ALA A 271 25.62 -9.77 -11.05
N PRO A 272 25.24 -10.98 -10.64
CA PRO A 272 26.05 -11.77 -9.74
C PRO A 272 27.34 -12.28 -10.43
N GLY A 273 28.35 -12.60 -9.63
CA GLY A 273 29.55 -13.29 -10.10
C GLY A 273 29.32 -14.78 -10.39
N PRO A 274 30.34 -15.49 -10.91
CA PRO A 274 30.29 -16.93 -11.15
C PRO A 274 29.81 -17.73 -9.92
N GLY A 275 28.96 -18.74 -10.14
CA GLY A 275 28.45 -19.63 -9.08
C GLY A 275 27.20 -19.13 -8.34
N ALA A 276 26.56 -18.05 -8.81
CA ALA A 276 25.31 -17.59 -8.26
C ALA A 276 24.12 -18.51 -8.58
N PRO A 277 23.08 -18.52 -7.72
CA PRO A 277 21.89 -19.34 -7.96
C PRO A 277 21.25 -18.99 -9.31
N VAL A 278 20.99 -20.03 -10.12
CA VAL A 278 20.58 -19.92 -11.53
C VAL A 278 19.22 -19.22 -11.71
N ALA A 279 18.29 -19.37 -10.78
CA ALA A 279 16.93 -18.82 -10.87
C ALA A 279 16.61 -17.85 -9.73
N PRO A 280 16.09 -16.64 -10.01
CA PRO A 280 15.62 -15.70 -8.99
C PRO A 280 14.60 -16.33 -8.03
N ILE A 281 14.63 -15.93 -6.77
CA ILE A 281 13.61 -16.38 -5.81
C ILE A 281 12.23 -15.83 -6.16
N GLY A 282 12.15 -14.59 -6.66
CA GLY A 282 10.91 -13.93 -7.06
C GLY A 282 10.25 -14.45 -8.34
N GLY A 283 10.80 -15.51 -8.96
CA GLY A 283 10.39 -15.96 -10.28
C GLY A 283 10.84 -15.01 -11.40
N GLY A 284 10.62 -15.41 -12.65
CA GLY A 284 11.07 -14.66 -13.83
C GLY A 284 12.60 -14.54 -13.93
N THR A 285 13.09 -13.50 -14.61
CA THR A 285 14.52 -13.28 -14.87
C THR A 285 15.02 -11.95 -14.30
N LEU A 286 16.14 -11.97 -13.58
CA LEU A 286 16.93 -10.78 -13.27
C LEU A 286 17.83 -10.42 -14.45
N PRO A 287 18.31 -9.17 -14.58
CA PRO A 287 19.27 -8.82 -15.61
C PRO A 287 20.54 -9.69 -15.50
N GLY A 288 20.89 -10.40 -16.57
CA GLY A 288 22.07 -11.31 -16.57
C GLY A 288 23.42 -10.59 -16.62
N VAL A 289 23.43 -9.27 -16.82
CA VAL A 289 24.62 -8.43 -16.86
C VAL A 289 24.39 -7.13 -16.10
N LYS A 290 25.47 -6.40 -15.80
CA LYS A 290 25.37 -5.04 -15.26
C LYS A 290 24.45 -4.22 -16.16
N THR A 291 23.39 -3.68 -15.57
CA THR A 291 22.35 -2.94 -16.28
C THR A 291 22.05 -1.66 -15.50
N GLN A 292 22.12 -0.52 -16.17
CA GLN A 292 21.62 0.76 -15.68
C GLN A 292 20.40 1.14 -16.48
N ARG A 293 19.42 1.79 -15.86
CA ARG A 293 18.28 2.36 -16.58
C ARG A 293 17.93 3.73 -16.03
N LEU A 294 17.75 4.69 -16.93
CA LEU A 294 17.07 5.95 -16.67
C LEU A 294 15.73 5.93 -17.40
N THR A 295 14.64 6.15 -16.68
CA THR A 295 13.28 6.20 -17.24
C THR A 295 12.63 7.53 -16.90
N TRP A 296 12.01 8.15 -17.89
CA TRP A 296 11.13 9.30 -17.75
C TRP A 296 9.69 8.85 -18.04
N GLY A 297 8.72 9.47 -17.40
CA GLY A 297 7.32 9.17 -17.62
C GLY A 297 6.39 10.33 -17.34
N TRP A 298 5.16 10.16 -17.80
CA TRP A 298 4.08 11.10 -17.65
C TRP A 298 2.79 10.34 -17.36
N ASN A 299 2.13 10.72 -16.29
CA ASN A 299 0.80 10.22 -15.94
C ASN A 299 -0.22 11.34 -16.09
N TYR A 300 -1.31 11.08 -16.81
CA TYR A 300 -2.45 11.98 -16.95
C TYR A 300 -3.69 11.34 -16.31
N TYR A 301 -4.20 11.98 -15.27
CA TYR A 301 -5.33 11.50 -14.48
C TYR A 301 -6.61 12.14 -15.00
N LEU A 302 -7.41 11.40 -15.77
CA LEU A 302 -8.67 11.93 -16.29
C LEU A 302 -9.64 12.22 -15.12
N ASN A 303 -9.68 11.30 -14.17
CA ASN A 303 -10.40 11.34 -12.90
C ASN A 303 -9.69 10.44 -11.87
N ASP A 304 -10.27 10.25 -10.68
CA ASP A 304 -9.68 9.44 -9.59
C ASP A 304 -9.58 7.93 -9.91
N ALA A 305 -10.21 7.46 -10.99
CA ALA A 305 -10.27 6.06 -11.38
C ALA A 305 -9.53 5.73 -12.68
N LEU A 306 -9.49 6.66 -13.65
CA LEU A 306 -8.90 6.45 -14.98
C LEU A 306 -7.64 7.29 -15.18
N ARG A 307 -6.54 6.60 -15.50
CA ARG A 307 -5.23 7.18 -15.77
C ARG A 307 -4.72 6.73 -17.14
N PHE A 308 -4.02 7.64 -17.81
CA PHE A 308 -3.20 7.35 -18.98
C PHE A 308 -1.74 7.53 -18.61
N SER A 309 -0.87 6.60 -19.01
CA SER A 309 0.56 6.66 -18.72
C SER A 309 1.41 6.55 -19.98
N PHE A 310 2.49 7.30 -20.01
CA PHE A 310 3.57 7.18 -20.99
C PHE A 310 4.90 7.08 -20.25
N SER A 311 5.82 6.26 -20.73
CA SER A 311 7.21 6.27 -20.25
C SER A 311 8.19 5.94 -21.36
N TYR A 312 9.40 6.50 -21.24
CA TYR A 312 10.55 6.20 -22.07
C TYR A 312 11.77 5.97 -21.18
N GLY A 313 12.43 4.83 -21.37
CA GLY A 313 13.61 4.42 -20.65
C GLY A 313 14.75 4.04 -21.57
N ARG A 314 15.96 4.46 -21.21
CA ARG A 314 17.22 4.03 -21.83
C ARG A 314 17.91 3.08 -20.88
N GLU A 315 18.20 1.87 -21.35
CA GLU A 315 18.98 0.88 -20.62
C GLU A 315 20.40 0.80 -21.18
N PHE A 316 21.38 0.94 -20.30
CA PHE A 316 22.80 0.78 -20.59
C PHE A 316 23.28 -0.56 -20.07
N ARG A 317 23.79 -1.40 -20.97
CA ARG A 317 24.16 -2.80 -20.66
C ARG A 317 25.48 -3.13 -21.33
N SER A 318 26.26 -4.01 -20.71
CA SER A 318 27.52 -4.47 -21.30
C SER A 318 27.35 -5.27 -22.60
N LEU A 319 26.14 -5.78 -22.88
CA LEU A 319 25.81 -6.56 -24.09
C LEU A 319 25.06 -5.74 -25.16
N GLY A 320 25.01 -4.41 -24.99
CA GLY A 320 24.32 -3.51 -25.90
C GLY A 320 23.11 -2.84 -25.25
N ASP A 321 23.02 -1.55 -25.51
CA ASP A 321 21.95 -0.72 -25.00
C ASP A 321 20.61 -1.05 -25.63
N ARG A 322 19.52 -0.75 -24.91
CA ARG A 322 18.17 -0.83 -25.46
C ARG A 322 17.31 0.34 -25.01
N ASN A 323 16.34 0.68 -25.83
CA ASN A 323 15.27 1.59 -25.47
C ASN A 323 14.03 0.78 -25.09
N VAL A 324 13.30 1.28 -24.10
CA VAL A 324 12.02 0.71 -23.67
C VAL A 324 11.06 1.88 -23.53
N TRP A 325 9.96 1.90 -24.26
CA TRP A 325 8.87 2.84 -23.96
C TRP A 325 7.59 2.08 -23.67
N SER A 326 6.69 2.67 -22.90
CA SER A 326 5.39 2.08 -22.58
C SER A 326 4.27 3.09 -22.66
N LEU A 327 3.11 2.63 -23.10
CA LEU A 327 1.83 3.33 -23.06
C LEU A 327 0.88 2.52 -22.18
N GLY A 328 0.13 3.19 -21.31
CA GLY A 328 -0.80 2.54 -20.40
C GLY A 328 -2.14 3.25 -20.33
N ILE A 329 -3.20 2.46 -20.21
CA ILE A 329 -4.52 2.89 -19.74
C ILE A 329 -4.83 2.06 -18.51
N GLU A 330 -5.06 2.70 -17.38
CA GLU A 330 -5.35 2.02 -16.11
C GLU A 330 -6.64 2.52 -15.50
N TYR A 331 -7.52 1.59 -15.13
CA TYR A 331 -8.82 1.84 -14.54
C TYR A 331 -8.95 1.14 -13.20
N ARG A 332 -9.21 1.89 -12.13
CA ARG A 332 -9.56 1.34 -10.82
C ARG A 332 -11.06 1.17 -10.68
N PHE A 333 -11.49 0.05 -10.11
CA PHE A 333 -12.88 -0.17 -9.71
C PHE A 333 -13.02 -0.56 -8.23
N GLN A 334 -14.19 -0.24 -7.68
CA GLN A 334 -14.60 -0.69 -6.35
C GLN A 334 -16.12 -0.59 -6.17
N PHE A 335 -16.74 -1.63 -5.64
CA PHE A 335 -18.19 -1.74 -5.42
C PHE A 335 -18.53 -2.75 -4.30
N PRO A 336 -19.71 -2.62 -3.65
CA PRO A 336 -20.19 -3.62 -2.70
C PRO A 336 -20.28 -5.00 -3.35
N ALA A 337 -19.77 -6.05 -2.69
CA ALA A 337 -19.83 -7.41 -3.25
C ALA A 337 -21.22 -8.04 -3.17
N VAL A 338 -22.08 -7.52 -2.30
CA VAL A 338 -23.48 -7.90 -2.17
C VAL A 338 -24.30 -6.62 -2.29
N ALA A 339 -25.40 -6.66 -3.06
CA ALA A 339 -26.31 -5.53 -3.16
C ALA A 339 -26.81 -5.14 -1.77
N SER A 340 -26.36 -4.00 -1.26
CA SER A 340 -26.84 -3.49 0.03
C SER A 340 -28.30 -3.04 -0.15
N ARG A 341 -29.24 -3.78 0.42
CA ARG A 341 -30.58 -3.24 0.72
C ARG A 341 -30.45 -2.35 1.97
N GLN A 342 -29.90 -1.16 1.84
CA GLN A 342 -30.04 -0.15 2.87
C GLN A 342 -31.09 0.87 2.42
N LYS A 343 -32.26 0.81 3.07
CA LYS A 343 -33.19 1.94 3.12
C LYS A 343 -32.42 3.11 3.71
N THR A 344 -32.20 4.14 2.90
CA THR A 344 -31.78 5.45 3.38
C THR A 344 -32.73 5.85 4.52
N PRO A 345 -32.26 6.08 5.76
CA PRO A 345 -33.11 6.68 6.76
C PRO A 345 -33.50 8.06 6.24
N ALA A 346 -34.80 8.31 6.12
CA ALA A 346 -35.29 9.64 5.81
C ALA A 346 -34.76 10.59 6.91
N VAL A 347 -33.94 11.56 6.51
CA VAL A 347 -33.54 12.65 7.38
C VAL A 347 -34.79 13.52 7.59
N SER A 348 -35.45 13.37 8.74
CA SER A 348 -36.47 14.33 9.17
C SER A 348 -35.77 15.63 9.58
N PRO A 349 -36.24 16.80 9.10
CA PRO A 349 -35.66 18.08 9.49
C PRO A 349 -36.09 18.44 10.91
N GLY A 350 -35.31 18.01 11.89
CA GLY A 350 -35.46 18.41 13.29
C GLY A 350 -34.80 19.77 13.52
N VAL A 351 -35.62 20.82 13.63
CA VAL A 351 -35.22 22.15 14.11
C VAL A 351 -34.81 22.04 15.58
N GLY A 352 -33.50 22.09 15.84
CA GLY A 352 -32.92 22.06 17.19
C GLY A 352 -32.01 23.25 17.42
N ARG A 353 -32.47 24.17 18.28
CA ARG A 353 -31.85 25.43 18.73
C ARG A 353 -30.41 25.25 19.27
N PRO A 354 -29.48 26.20 19.03
CA PRO A 354 -28.11 26.08 19.54
C PRO A 354 -28.06 26.34 21.06
N PRO A 355 -27.26 25.58 21.84
CA PRO A 355 -27.03 25.90 23.25
C PRO A 355 -26.04 27.06 23.40
N ARG A 356 -26.37 27.95 24.34
CA ARG A 356 -25.55 29.08 24.79
C ARG A 356 -24.22 28.60 25.37
N ARG A 357 -23.12 29.25 24.99
CA ARG A 357 -21.84 29.21 25.72
C ARG A 357 -21.87 30.19 26.89
N SER A 358 -21.38 29.75 28.04
CA SER A 358 -20.93 30.62 29.13
C SER A 358 -19.53 30.16 29.58
N PRO A 359 -18.61 31.09 29.91
CA PRO A 359 -17.21 30.77 30.23
C PRO A 359 -16.98 30.67 31.74
N GLN A 360 -16.20 29.67 32.17
CA GLN A 360 -15.47 29.52 33.45
C GLN A 360 -15.17 28.02 33.60
N GLY A 361 -14.03 27.53 34.07
CA GLY A 361 -12.80 28.09 34.62
C GLY A 361 -11.93 26.88 34.96
N ASP A 362 -10.60 27.03 34.89
CA ASP A 362 -9.63 25.99 35.24
C ASP A 362 -9.85 25.46 36.66
N THR A 363 -9.72 24.15 36.86
CA THR A 363 -9.03 23.57 38.02
C THR A 363 -8.72 22.10 37.80
N THR A 364 -7.51 21.76 38.21
CA THR A 364 -6.77 20.51 38.09
C THR A 364 -7.34 19.36 38.93
N GLY A 365 -7.31 18.14 38.38
CA GLY A 365 -7.53 16.90 39.11
C GLY A 365 -6.94 15.70 38.35
N SER A 366 -5.64 15.47 38.50
CA SER A 366 -4.90 14.37 37.86
C SER A 366 -4.92 13.12 38.74
N LEU A 367 -5.61 12.08 38.31
CA LEU A 367 -5.42 10.71 38.81
C LEU A 367 -5.25 9.73 37.63
N ALA A 368 -4.13 9.01 37.66
CA ALA A 368 -3.72 7.89 36.80
C ALA A 368 -3.70 8.14 35.27
N ARG A 369 -2.75 8.96 34.79
CA ARG A 369 -2.41 9.03 33.35
C ARG A 369 -1.72 7.73 32.90
N GLY A 370 -2.48 6.84 32.25
CA GLY A 370 -1.93 6.11 31.11
C GLY A 370 -1.35 7.12 30.11
N LYS A 371 -0.25 6.78 29.43
CA LYS A 371 0.40 7.67 28.44
C LYS A 371 -0.69 8.29 27.53
N PRO A 372 -0.78 9.63 27.41
CA PRO A 372 -1.81 10.25 26.59
C PRO A 372 -1.71 9.70 25.16
N LYS A 373 -2.82 9.18 24.65
CA LYS A 373 -2.92 8.75 23.25
C LYS A 373 -2.52 9.94 22.37
N PRO A 374 -1.66 9.76 21.35
CA PRO A 374 -1.39 10.82 20.40
C PRO A 374 -2.72 11.33 19.83
N GLU A 375 -2.97 12.63 19.89
CA GLU A 375 -4.10 13.22 19.17
C GLU A 375 -3.74 13.20 17.68
N ILE A 376 -4.37 12.28 16.94
CA ILE A 376 -4.12 12.08 15.51
C ILE A 376 -5.14 12.91 14.74
N ASP A 377 -4.65 13.92 14.01
CA ASP A 377 -5.46 14.65 13.04
C ASP A 377 -5.84 13.72 11.86
N PRO A 378 -7.14 13.44 11.63
CA PRO A 378 -7.58 12.51 10.59
C PRO A 378 -7.15 12.88 9.16
N ASP A 379 -7.18 14.17 8.79
CA ASP A 379 -6.79 14.62 7.45
C ASP A 379 -5.28 14.48 7.26
N GLN A 380 -4.48 14.88 8.26
CA GLN A 380 -3.04 14.64 8.26
C GLN A 380 -2.71 13.14 8.18
N ALA A 381 -3.38 12.29 8.95
CA ALA A 381 -3.16 10.85 8.93
C ALA A 381 -3.45 10.25 7.55
N TYR A 382 -4.54 10.68 6.91
CA TYR A 382 -4.90 10.26 5.56
C TYR A 382 -3.84 10.69 4.53
N ARG A 383 -3.41 11.96 4.57
CA ARG A 383 -2.37 12.48 3.66
C ARG A 383 -1.00 11.85 3.90
N ALA A 384 -0.67 11.51 5.14
CA ALA A 384 0.63 10.91 5.44
C ALA A 384 0.69 9.44 5.02
N ASN A 385 -0.42 8.69 5.16
CA ASN A 385 -0.42 7.24 4.99
C ASN A 385 -0.98 6.76 3.64
N CYS A 386 -1.97 7.44 3.08
CA CYS A 386 -2.72 6.95 1.92
C CYS A 386 -2.30 7.64 0.61
N SER A 387 -2.08 8.96 0.61
CA SER A 387 -1.76 9.70 -0.63
C SER A 387 -0.37 9.44 -1.20
N ARG A 388 0.45 8.62 -0.55
CA ARG A 388 1.74 8.13 -1.07
C ARG A 388 1.61 7.06 -2.14
N CYS A 389 0.50 6.32 -2.14
CA CYS A 389 0.25 5.28 -3.13
C CYS A 389 -0.72 5.78 -4.20
N HIS A 390 -1.83 6.40 -3.79
CA HIS A 390 -2.88 6.77 -4.73
C HIS A 390 -3.68 8.01 -4.31
N ALA A 391 -4.33 8.64 -5.30
CA ALA A 391 -5.32 9.68 -5.06
C ALA A 391 -6.53 9.17 -4.26
N LYS A 392 -7.34 10.08 -3.71
CA LYS A 392 -8.48 9.68 -2.88
C LYS A 392 -9.48 8.84 -3.67
N PRO A 393 -9.83 7.63 -3.17
CA PRO A 393 -10.82 6.82 -3.86
C PRO A 393 -12.20 7.46 -3.87
N ARG A 394 -13.02 7.04 -4.84
CA ARG A 394 -14.46 7.29 -4.83
C ARG A 394 -15.05 6.84 -3.49
N ARG A 395 -15.89 7.65 -2.86
CA ARG A 395 -16.54 7.27 -1.59
C ARG A 395 -17.46 6.06 -1.81
N LEU A 396 -17.25 4.99 -1.04
CA LEU A 396 -18.20 3.89 -0.88
C LEU A 396 -19.10 4.17 0.34
N PRO A 397 -20.21 3.44 0.52
CA PRO A 397 -20.97 3.54 1.76
C PRO A 397 -20.11 3.13 2.97
N ASP A 398 -20.49 3.61 4.16
CA ASP A 398 -19.60 3.59 5.33
C ASP A 398 -19.16 2.18 5.74
N ARG A 399 -20.02 1.17 5.52
CA ARG A 399 -19.75 -0.23 5.85
C ARG A 399 -18.65 -0.83 4.97
N GLU A 400 -18.68 -0.53 3.68
CA GLU A 400 -17.66 -0.92 2.71
C GLU A 400 -16.36 -0.15 2.96
N MET A 401 -16.45 1.14 3.31
CA MET A 401 -15.27 1.91 3.73
C MET A 401 -14.61 1.32 4.97
N ALA A 402 -15.38 0.80 5.94
CA ALA A 402 -14.83 0.09 7.10
C ALA A 402 -14.04 -1.17 6.69
N THR A 403 -14.51 -1.91 5.68
CA THR A 403 -13.78 -3.07 5.13
C THR A 403 -12.51 -2.65 4.39
N ILE A 404 -12.59 -1.63 3.54
CA ILE A 404 -11.41 -1.07 2.86
C ILE A 404 -10.37 -0.61 3.88
N MET A 405 -10.77 0.00 4.99
CA MET A 405 -9.84 0.42 6.02
C MET A 405 -9.21 -0.74 6.80
N ARG A 406 -9.91 -1.88 6.97
CA ARG A 406 -9.29 -3.09 7.51
C ARG A 406 -8.22 -3.65 6.58
N HIS A 407 -8.52 -3.71 5.27
CA HIS A 407 -7.55 -4.09 4.24
C HIS A 407 -6.35 -3.14 4.22
N MET A 408 -6.59 -1.83 4.24
CA MET A 408 -5.53 -0.82 4.25
C MET A 408 -4.71 -0.83 5.55
N ARG A 409 -5.29 -1.19 6.70
CA ARG A 409 -4.53 -1.36 7.94
C ARG A 409 -3.45 -2.44 7.78
N VAL A 410 -3.76 -3.53 7.08
CA VAL A 410 -2.81 -4.58 6.73
C VAL A 410 -1.81 -4.08 5.68
N ARG A 411 -2.28 -3.64 4.51
CA ARG A 411 -1.41 -3.29 3.37
C ARG A 411 -0.50 -2.08 3.61
N ALA A 412 -1.04 -1.03 4.22
CA ALA A 412 -0.30 0.21 4.49
C ALA A 412 0.39 0.22 5.86
N ASN A 413 0.28 -0.86 6.65
CA ASN A 413 0.85 -0.99 8.00
C ASN A 413 0.46 0.16 8.95
N LEU A 414 -0.84 0.46 9.02
CA LEU A 414 -1.35 1.54 9.85
C LEU A 414 -1.44 1.12 11.31
N THR A 415 -1.19 2.04 12.24
CA THR A 415 -1.60 1.84 13.64
C THR A 415 -3.12 1.76 13.73
N ALA A 416 -3.65 1.11 14.79
CA ALA A 416 -5.09 1.04 14.99
C ALA A 416 -5.71 2.45 15.10
N GLU A 417 -5.02 3.36 15.79
CA GLU A 417 -5.45 4.74 15.97
C GLU A 417 -5.48 5.52 14.65
N GLU A 418 -4.49 5.34 13.77
CA GLU A 418 -4.49 5.94 12.42
C GLU A 418 -5.62 5.37 11.56
N ALA A 419 -5.82 4.05 11.57
CA ALA A 419 -6.89 3.41 10.80
C ALA A 419 -8.28 3.89 11.25
N GLU A 420 -8.52 4.01 12.56
CA GLU A 420 -9.75 4.56 13.13
C GLU A 420 -9.94 6.03 12.75
N ALA A 421 -8.89 6.87 12.87
CA ALA A 421 -8.95 8.29 12.51
C ALA A 421 -9.25 8.47 11.02
N ILE A 422 -8.57 7.74 10.15
CA ILE A 422 -8.76 7.80 8.71
C ILE A 422 -10.17 7.32 8.32
N LEU A 423 -10.67 6.24 8.93
CA LEU A 423 -12.04 5.79 8.68
C LEU A 423 -13.05 6.91 8.98
N ARG A 424 -12.90 7.59 10.12
CA ARG A 424 -13.77 8.74 10.49
C ARG A 424 -13.69 9.87 9.48
N TYR A 425 -12.51 10.15 8.92
CA TYR A 425 -12.35 11.16 7.87
C TYR A 425 -13.07 10.78 6.57
N LEU A 426 -13.11 9.48 6.25
CA LEU A 426 -13.70 8.97 5.01
C LEU A 426 -15.22 8.76 5.09
N THR A 427 -15.79 8.63 6.29
CA THR A 427 -17.22 8.41 6.53
C THR A 427 -17.96 9.65 7.05
N ARG A 428 -17.27 10.79 7.20
CA ARG A 428 -17.91 12.11 7.28
C ARG A 428 -18.23 12.54 5.85
#